data_AF-A0A962P088-F1
#
_entry.id   AF-A0A962P088-F1
#
_cell.length_a   1.000
_cell.length_b   1.000
_cell.length_c   1.000
_cell.angle_alpha   90.00
_cell.angle_beta   90.00
_cell.angle_gamma   90.00
#
_symmetry.space_group_name_H-M   'P 1'
#
loop_
_entity.id
_entity.type
_entity.pdbx_description
1 polymer ?
#
loop_
_entity_poly.entity_id
_entity_poly.type
_entity_poly.pdbx_seq_one_letter_code
_entity_poly.pdbx_strand_id
1 'polypeptide(L)'
;MLKQASIKNLTVFSQANLEFASGLNIIVGENGMGKSHLLKVLYAIIAAGCDPKSTTIPQPTQSHLQKAYADKLVKVLRPDGLGRLARRKQGRERCEIGLVFAEPSANIQLSLSTASKSEVQIENAPTQWQAKSPVFFPTRELLTLCPWFIGFYDNYHLKFEETWRDTCSLLIAPKLKGAREKQVANMLKPLEQAMGGKVVVDDLGNFYLQVTGEGKLEMPLVAEGLRKLAMLAQLISTGTLLEQGYLFWDEPETNL
;
A
#
# COMPACT_ATOMS: atom_id res chain seq x y z
N MET A 1 -6.51 -5.23 13.42
CA MET A 1 -5.31 -6.01 13.03
C MET A 1 -5.75 -7.22 12.23
N LEU A 2 -5.17 -7.46 11.05
CA LEU A 2 -5.40 -8.66 10.24
C LEU A 2 -4.88 -9.90 10.98
N LYS A 3 -5.66 -10.97 10.99
CA LYS A 3 -5.36 -12.25 11.64
C LYS A 3 -5.19 -13.37 10.62
N GLN A 4 -6.05 -13.42 9.62
CA GLN A 4 -5.97 -14.44 8.58
C GLN A 4 -6.35 -13.86 7.22
N ALA A 5 -5.79 -14.45 6.17
CA ALA A 5 -6.22 -14.23 4.79
C ALA A 5 -6.41 -15.57 4.08
N SER A 6 -7.57 -15.76 3.46
CA SER A 6 -7.87 -16.89 2.59
C SER A 6 -8.00 -16.39 1.15
N ILE A 7 -7.31 -17.07 0.24
CA ILE A 7 -7.27 -16.74 -1.17
C ILE A 7 -7.47 -18.02 -1.96
N LYS A 8 -8.33 -17.97 -2.98
CA LYS A 8 -8.56 -19.08 -3.90
C LYS A 8 -8.65 -18.58 -5.32
N ASN A 9 -7.99 -19.28 -6.24
CA ASN A 9 -8.01 -19.01 -7.68
C ASN A 9 -7.70 -17.55 -8.08
N LEU A 10 -6.78 -16.89 -7.37
CA LEU A 10 -6.35 -15.51 -7.63
C LEU A 10 -4.95 -15.49 -8.23
N THR A 11 -4.79 -14.96 -9.45
CA THR A 11 -3.51 -14.83 -10.16
C THR A 11 -2.72 -16.16 -10.21
N VAL A 12 -1.62 -16.28 -9.46
CA VAL A 12 -0.79 -17.49 -9.35
C VAL A 12 -1.19 -18.40 -8.18
N PHE A 13 -2.17 -18.01 -7.35
CA PHE A 13 -2.64 -18.81 -6.23
C PHE A 13 -3.83 -19.69 -6.63
N SER A 14 -3.68 -21.02 -6.55
CA SER A 14 -4.83 -21.95 -6.56
C SER A 14 -5.59 -21.84 -5.25
N GLN A 15 -4.84 -21.88 -4.16
CA GLN A 15 -5.33 -21.69 -2.80
C GLN A 15 -4.15 -21.22 -1.92
N ALA A 16 -4.42 -20.29 -1.02
CA ALA A 16 -3.49 -19.87 0.02
C ALA A 16 -4.29 -19.48 1.25
N ASN A 17 -3.93 -20.07 2.40
CA ASN A 17 -4.48 -19.72 3.70
C ASN A 17 -3.31 -19.26 4.56
N LEU A 18 -3.40 -18.04 5.07
CA LEU A 18 -2.33 -17.36 5.79
C LEU A 18 -2.81 -17.01 7.18
N GLU A 19 -1.96 -17.24 8.17
CA GLU A 19 -2.14 -16.78 9.54
C GLU A 19 -1.06 -15.75 9.87
N PHE A 20 -1.47 -14.59 10.36
CA PHE A 20 -0.57 -13.47 10.64
C PHE A 20 -0.26 -13.38 12.13
N ALA A 21 1.02 -13.24 12.45
CA ALA A 21 1.49 -12.89 13.76
C ALA A 21 1.21 -11.41 14.07
N SER A 22 1.22 -11.04 15.35
CA SER A 22 1.27 -9.64 15.75
C SER A 22 2.63 -9.04 15.42
N GLY A 23 2.66 -7.88 14.77
CA GLY A 23 3.90 -7.17 14.43
C GLY A 23 4.43 -7.59 13.06
N LEU A 24 5.69 -8.06 13.01
CA LEU A 24 6.39 -8.35 11.76
C LEU A 24 5.99 -9.71 11.18
N ASN A 25 5.60 -9.72 9.91
CA ASN A 25 5.30 -10.92 9.14
C ASN A 25 6.22 -10.93 7.92
N ILE A 26 7.02 -11.98 7.75
CA ILE A 26 7.98 -12.12 6.64
C ILE A 26 7.43 -13.19 5.69
N ILE A 27 7.19 -12.83 4.43
CA ILE A 27 6.69 -13.73 3.40
C ILE A 27 7.84 -14.09 2.48
N VAL A 28 8.30 -15.34 2.56
CA VAL A 28 9.40 -15.87 1.75
C VAL A 28 8.86 -16.82 0.69
N GLY A 29 9.45 -16.77 -0.50
CA GLY A 29 9.13 -17.66 -1.61
C GLY A 29 9.98 -17.31 -2.82
N GLU A 30 10.07 -18.22 -3.77
CA GLU A 30 10.82 -17.99 -5.01
C GLU A 30 10.22 -16.85 -5.84
N ASN A 31 11.00 -16.38 -6.82
CA ASN A 31 10.53 -15.39 -7.77
C ASN A 31 9.38 -15.97 -8.61
N GLY A 32 8.35 -15.16 -8.86
CA GLY A 32 7.16 -15.59 -9.59
C GLY A 32 6.09 -16.33 -8.75
N MET A 33 6.31 -16.58 -7.46
CA MET A 33 5.33 -17.24 -6.58
C MET A 33 4.17 -16.33 -6.11
N GLY A 34 4.11 -15.08 -6.58
CA GLY A 34 2.99 -14.17 -6.30
C GLY A 34 3.08 -13.38 -5.01
N LYS A 35 4.26 -13.27 -4.38
CA LYS A 35 4.48 -12.48 -3.16
C LYS A 35 3.94 -11.04 -3.28
N SER A 36 4.33 -10.33 -4.34
CA SER A 36 3.86 -8.97 -4.62
C SER A 36 2.35 -8.92 -4.89
N HIS A 37 1.78 -9.93 -5.55
CA HIS A 37 0.33 -9.98 -5.78
C HIS A 37 -0.44 -10.14 -4.47
N LEU A 38 0.04 -10.98 -3.56
CA LEU A 38 -0.52 -11.15 -2.23
C LEU A 38 -0.50 -9.82 -1.46
N LEU A 39 0.65 -9.16 -1.36
CA LEU A 39 0.77 -7.87 -0.68
C LEU A 39 -0.17 -6.82 -1.28
N LYS A 40 -0.23 -6.74 -2.61
CA LYS A 40 -1.09 -5.81 -3.36
C LYS A 40 -2.57 -6.06 -3.13
N VAL A 41 -3.02 -7.32 -3.08
CA VAL A 41 -4.43 -7.65 -2.80
C VAL A 41 -4.80 -7.30 -1.37
N LEU A 42 -3.96 -7.66 -0.39
CA LEU A 42 -4.20 -7.28 1.00
C LEU A 42 -4.27 -5.76 1.15
N TYR A 43 -3.33 -5.05 0.53
CA TYR A 43 -3.32 -3.59 0.47
C TYR A 43 -4.61 -3.03 -0.14
N ALA A 44 -5.01 -3.50 -1.32
CA ALA A 44 -6.17 -2.99 -2.04
C ALA A 44 -7.47 -3.16 -1.24
N ILE A 45 -7.70 -4.35 -0.66
CA ILE A 45 -8.93 -4.61 0.10
C ILE A 45 -8.95 -3.80 1.40
N ILE A 46 -7.84 -3.72 2.12
CA ILE A 46 -7.80 -2.95 3.39
C ILE A 46 -7.94 -1.45 3.09
N ALA A 47 -7.25 -0.92 2.07
CA ALA A 47 -7.30 0.50 1.71
C ALA A 47 -8.70 0.93 1.24
N ALA A 48 -9.35 0.13 0.40
CA ALA A 48 -10.72 0.42 -0.06
C ALA A 48 -11.78 0.17 1.02
N GLY A 49 -11.44 -0.59 2.08
CA GLY A 49 -12.29 -0.80 3.24
C GLY A 49 -12.16 0.28 4.32
N CYS A 50 -11.29 1.28 4.13
CA CYS A 50 -11.22 2.46 4.99
C CYS A 50 -12.26 3.51 4.58
N ASP A 51 -12.69 4.32 5.56
CA ASP A 51 -13.63 5.42 5.32
C ASP A 51 -13.07 6.35 4.22
N PRO A 52 -13.87 6.68 3.18
CA PRO A 52 -13.48 7.61 2.12
C PRO A 52 -13.23 9.06 2.57
N LYS A 53 -13.10 9.35 3.88
CA LYS A 53 -13.08 10.70 4.48
C LYS A 53 -14.33 11.52 4.12
N SER A 54 -15.38 10.85 3.64
CA SER A 54 -16.60 11.49 3.16
C SER A 54 -17.67 11.33 4.22
N THR A 55 -18.13 12.46 4.75
CA THR A 55 -19.20 12.54 5.77
C THR A 55 -20.56 12.01 5.30
N THR A 56 -20.66 11.55 4.05
CA THR A 56 -21.91 11.10 3.43
C THR A 56 -22.22 9.61 3.67
N ILE A 57 -21.24 8.77 4.00
CA ILE A 57 -21.42 7.33 4.21
C ILE A 57 -20.89 6.92 5.59
N PRO A 58 -21.69 7.05 6.66
CA PRO A 58 -21.24 6.78 8.02
C PRO A 58 -20.88 5.31 8.28
N GLN A 59 -21.42 4.39 7.47
CA GLN A 59 -21.13 2.96 7.55
C GLN A 59 -20.97 2.34 6.15
N PRO A 60 -20.08 1.36 5.98
CA PRO A 60 -19.88 0.69 4.70
C PRO A 60 -21.18 0.02 4.21
N THR A 61 -21.58 0.33 2.98
CA THR A 61 -22.67 -0.38 2.31
C THR A 61 -22.11 -1.41 1.33
N GLN A 62 -22.84 -2.50 1.13
CA GLN A 62 -22.43 -3.57 0.23
C GLN A 62 -22.21 -3.04 -1.20
N SER A 63 -23.15 -2.27 -1.74
CA SER A 63 -23.07 -1.72 -3.10
C SER A 63 -21.86 -0.80 -3.30
N HIS A 64 -21.55 0.03 -2.31
CA HIS A 64 -20.36 0.87 -2.34
C HIS A 64 -19.08 0.02 -2.37
N LEU A 65 -18.96 -0.93 -1.45
CA LEU A 65 -17.79 -1.79 -1.32
C LEU A 65 -17.55 -2.67 -2.56
N GLN A 66 -18.62 -3.16 -3.20
CA GLN A 66 -18.50 -4.00 -4.42
C GLN A 66 -17.73 -3.28 -5.53
N LYS A 67 -18.04 -2.00 -5.73
CA LYS A 67 -17.36 -1.17 -6.71
C LYS A 67 -15.99 -0.69 -6.22
N ALA A 68 -15.90 -0.25 -4.96
CA ALA A 68 -14.66 0.24 -4.38
C ALA A 68 -13.55 -0.83 -4.40
N TYR A 69 -13.85 -2.07 -4.01
CA TYR A 69 -12.89 -3.18 -4.08
C TYR A 69 -12.50 -3.52 -5.51
N ALA A 70 -13.46 -3.58 -6.43
CA ALA A 70 -13.19 -3.83 -7.85
C ALA A 70 -12.25 -2.77 -8.44
N ASP A 71 -12.59 -1.50 -8.26
CA ASP A 71 -11.82 -0.36 -8.75
C ASP A 71 -10.42 -0.36 -8.16
N LYS A 72 -10.28 -0.53 -6.84
CA LYS A 72 -8.98 -0.56 -6.16
C LYS A 72 -8.11 -1.72 -6.63
N LEU A 73 -8.67 -2.94 -6.73
CA LEU A 73 -7.96 -4.11 -7.24
C LEU A 73 -7.44 -3.89 -8.67
N VAL A 74 -8.25 -3.33 -9.56
CA VAL A 74 -7.84 -3.06 -10.95
C VAL A 74 -6.75 -1.99 -10.99
N LYS A 75 -6.86 -0.92 -10.22
CA LYS A 75 -5.86 0.15 -10.26
C LYS A 75 -4.54 -0.22 -9.57
N VAL A 76 -4.56 -1.07 -8.54
CA VAL A 76 -3.36 -1.57 -7.84
C VAL A 76 -2.66 -2.67 -8.64
N LEU A 77 -3.39 -3.69 -9.13
CA LEU A 77 -2.79 -4.84 -9.82
C LEU A 77 -2.65 -4.64 -11.34
N ARG A 78 -3.32 -3.63 -11.90
CA ARG A 78 -3.28 -3.26 -13.34
C ARG A 78 -3.57 -4.39 -14.33
N PRO A 79 -4.55 -5.29 -14.10
CA PRO A 79 -5.00 -6.19 -15.17
C PRO A 79 -5.74 -5.39 -16.26
N ASP A 80 -5.86 -5.94 -17.47
CA ASP A 80 -6.72 -5.37 -18.52
C ASP A 80 -8.22 -5.37 -18.14
N GLY A 81 -8.59 -6.09 -17.06
CA GLY A 81 -9.93 -6.08 -16.50
C GLY A 81 -10.03 -6.94 -15.24
N LEU A 82 -11.02 -6.68 -14.39
CA LEU A 82 -11.19 -7.33 -13.08
C LEU A 82 -11.16 -8.86 -13.16
N GLY A 83 -11.90 -9.44 -14.11
CA GLY A 83 -11.99 -10.89 -14.28
C GLY A 83 -10.67 -11.58 -14.65
N ARG A 84 -9.63 -10.83 -15.08
CA ARG A 84 -8.30 -11.41 -15.32
C ARG A 84 -7.50 -11.67 -14.03
N LEU A 85 -7.96 -11.18 -12.89
CA LEU A 85 -7.40 -11.55 -11.59
C LEU A 85 -7.78 -12.98 -11.20
N ALA A 86 -8.91 -13.50 -11.70
CA ALA A 86 -9.28 -14.89 -11.50
C ALA A 86 -8.45 -15.81 -12.41
N ARG A 87 -8.01 -16.95 -11.86
CA ARG A 87 -7.34 -17.99 -12.63
C ARG A 87 -8.25 -18.53 -13.73
N ARG A 88 -7.70 -18.66 -14.94
CA ARG A 88 -8.38 -19.34 -16.05
C ARG A 88 -8.27 -20.85 -15.84
N LYS A 89 -9.40 -21.48 -15.56
CA LYS A 89 -9.56 -22.94 -15.53
C LYS A 89 -10.82 -23.31 -16.31
N GLN A 90 -10.87 -24.55 -16.79
CA GLN A 90 -12.06 -25.10 -17.41
C GLN A 90 -13.13 -25.29 -16.33
N GLY A 91 -14.28 -24.61 -16.47
CA GLY A 91 -15.36 -24.61 -15.47
C GLY A 91 -15.67 -23.21 -14.90
N ARG A 92 -16.78 -23.10 -14.15
CA ARG A 92 -17.19 -21.85 -13.47
C ARG A 92 -16.63 -21.80 -12.05
N GLU A 93 -15.31 -21.84 -11.90
CA GLU A 93 -14.70 -21.59 -10.60
C GLU A 93 -14.64 -20.09 -10.30
N ARG A 94 -14.91 -19.72 -9.04
CA ARG A 94 -14.77 -18.36 -8.54
C ARG A 94 -13.39 -18.15 -7.94
N CYS A 95 -12.92 -16.92 -8.06
CA CYS A 95 -11.84 -16.37 -7.26
C CYS A 95 -12.45 -15.86 -5.96
N GLU A 96 -11.89 -16.25 -4.82
CA GLU A 96 -12.41 -15.91 -3.50
C GLU A 96 -11.29 -15.27 -2.67
N ILE A 97 -11.61 -14.18 -1.96
CA ILE A 97 -10.71 -13.48 -1.05
C ILE A 97 -11.46 -13.25 0.26
N GLY A 98 -10.93 -13.77 1.37
CA GLY A 98 -11.46 -13.55 2.72
C GLY A 98 -10.39 -13.00 3.64
N LEU A 99 -10.71 -11.94 4.38
CA LEU A 99 -9.84 -11.36 5.40
C LEU A 99 -10.54 -11.39 6.75
N VAL A 100 -9.86 -11.98 7.74
CA VAL A 100 -10.32 -12.05 9.13
C VAL A 100 -9.45 -11.11 9.95
N PHE A 101 -10.09 -10.17 10.64
CA PHE A 101 -9.46 -9.22 11.54
C PHE A 101 -9.70 -9.62 12.99
N ALA A 102 -8.92 -9.04 13.89
CA ALA A 102 -9.12 -9.18 15.34
C ALA A 102 -10.50 -8.68 15.79
N GLU A 103 -11.05 -7.70 15.08
CA GLU A 103 -12.39 -7.17 15.28
C GLU A 103 -13.32 -7.81 14.24
N PRO A 104 -14.24 -8.73 14.64
CA PRO A 104 -15.03 -9.52 13.69
C PRO A 104 -15.94 -8.68 12.79
N SER A 105 -16.39 -7.52 13.27
CA SER A 105 -17.21 -6.57 12.53
C SER A 105 -16.48 -5.89 11.36
N ALA A 106 -15.15 -6.08 11.27
CA ALA A 106 -14.32 -5.60 10.18
C ALA A 106 -13.97 -6.71 9.15
N ASN A 107 -14.44 -7.95 9.38
CA ASN A 107 -14.22 -9.09 8.48
C ASN A 107 -14.87 -8.83 7.12
N ILE A 108 -14.20 -9.31 6.07
CA ILE A 108 -14.68 -9.19 4.69
C ILE A 108 -14.48 -10.50 3.96
N GLN A 109 -15.48 -10.91 3.18
CA GLN A 109 -15.35 -11.98 2.20
C GLN A 109 -15.97 -11.53 0.89
N LEU A 110 -15.21 -11.67 -0.19
CA LEU A 110 -15.64 -11.31 -1.53
C LEU A 110 -15.23 -12.37 -2.55
N SER A 111 -15.95 -12.39 -3.67
CA SER A 111 -15.68 -13.27 -4.78
C SER A 111 -15.78 -12.53 -6.11
N LEU A 112 -15.03 -13.01 -7.11
CA LEU A 112 -15.10 -12.54 -8.49
C LEU A 112 -14.91 -13.71 -9.45
N SER A 113 -15.33 -13.54 -10.69
CA SER A 113 -15.20 -14.55 -11.74
C SER A 113 -14.48 -13.97 -12.94
N THR A 114 -14.14 -14.83 -13.91
CA THR A 114 -13.60 -14.41 -15.19
C THR A 114 -14.55 -13.50 -15.98
N ALA A 115 -15.85 -13.51 -15.67
CA ALA A 115 -16.86 -12.64 -16.25
C ALA A 115 -17.04 -11.29 -15.52
N SER A 116 -16.45 -11.11 -14.33
CA SER A 116 -16.56 -9.89 -13.55
C SER A 116 -15.88 -8.71 -14.27
N LYS A 117 -16.60 -7.59 -14.39
CA LYS A 117 -16.13 -6.39 -15.11
C LYS A 117 -15.75 -5.24 -14.18
N SER A 118 -16.74 -4.74 -13.42
CA SER A 118 -16.63 -3.50 -12.63
C SER A 118 -16.95 -3.68 -11.15
N GLU A 119 -17.39 -4.86 -10.73
CA GLU A 119 -17.84 -5.12 -9.36
C GLU A 119 -17.42 -6.52 -8.93
N VAL A 120 -17.11 -6.65 -7.63
CA VAL A 120 -16.99 -7.94 -6.94
C VAL A 120 -18.34 -8.33 -6.32
N GLN A 121 -18.50 -9.61 -5.97
CA GLN A 121 -19.60 -10.06 -5.11
C GLN A 121 -19.10 -10.04 -3.66
N ILE A 122 -19.88 -9.48 -2.74
CA ILE A 122 -19.56 -9.51 -1.31
C ILE A 122 -20.42 -10.61 -0.67
N GLU A 123 -19.75 -11.61 -0.10
CA GLU A 123 -20.35 -12.74 0.58
C GLU A 123 -20.53 -12.45 2.08
N ASN A 124 -19.61 -11.67 2.65
CA ASN A 124 -19.69 -11.16 4.03
C ASN A 124 -19.18 -9.72 4.05
N ALA A 125 -20.02 -8.75 4.40
CA ALA A 125 -19.68 -7.33 4.42
C ALA A 125 -19.25 -6.88 5.82
N PRO A 126 -18.22 -6.02 5.96
CA PRO A 126 -17.92 -5.40 7.23
C PRO A 126 -19.06 -4.46 7.63
N THR A 127 -19.32 -4.33 8.93
CA THR A 127 -20.33 -3.42 9.48
C THR A 127 -19.74 -2.07 9.90
N GLN A 128 -18.41 -1.95 9.91
CA GLN A 128 -17.69 -0.71 10.18
C GLN A 128 -16.48 -0.54 9.24
N TRP A 129 -16.11 0.71 9.01
CA TRP A 129 -14.91 1.05 8.26
C TRP A 129 -13.64 0.58 8.98
N GLN A 130 -12.61 0.22 8.21
CA GLN A 130 -11.29 -0.02 8.76
C GLN A 130 -10.72 1.29 9.31
N ALA A 131 -10.45 1.31 10.61
CA ALA A 131 -10.01 2.52 11.32
C ALA A 131 -8.67 3.08 10.82
N LYS A 132 -7.80 2.22 10.27
CA LYS A 132 -6.45 2.61 9.84
C LYS A 132 -6.16 2.14 8.42
N SER A 133 -5.83 3.09 7.56
CA SER A 133 -5.38 2.83 6.19
C SER A 133 -4.03 2.11 6.16
N PRO A 134 -3.77 1.21 5.20
CA PRO A 134 -2.48 0.59 5.01
C PRO A 134 -1.55 1.48 4.19
N VAL A 135 -0.24 1.24 4.30
CA VAL A 135 0.80 1.80 3.43
C VAL A 135 1.37 0.71 2.55
N PHE A 136 1.55 1.01 1.28
CA PHE A 136 2.34 0.17 0.38
C PHE A 136 3.71 0.81 0.19
N PHE A 137 4.78 0.05 0.39
CA PHE A 137 6.15 0.44 0.08
C PHE A 137 6.60 -0.34 -1.16
N PRO A 138 6.61 0.29 -2.35
CA PRO A 138 6.88 -0.40 -3.59
C PRO A 138 8.36 -0.74 -3.75
N THR A 139 8.64 -1.61 -4.72
CA THR A 139 10.01 -2.04 -5.06
C THR A 139 10.89 -0.92 -5.60
N ARG A 140 10.29 0.12 -6.20
CA ARG A 140 11.00 1.32 -6.70
C ARG A 140 10.91 2.46 -5.70
N GLU A 141 11.95 3.29 -5.67
CA GLU A 141 11.89 4.55 -4.94
C GLU A 141 10.96 5.53 -5.67
N LEU A 142 10.24 6.35 -4.91
CA LEU A 142 9.30 7.32 -5.49
C LEU A 142 9.69 8.77 -5.24
N LEU A 143 10.68 9.05 -4.39
CA LEU A 143 11.06 10.44 -4.03
C LEU A 143 11.46 11.29 -5.24
N THR A 144 12.03 10.70 -6.28
CA THR A 144 12.43 11.36 -7.53
C THR A 144 11.23 11.68 -8.45
N LEU A 145 10.11 10.96 -8.29
CA LEU A 145 8.89 11.12 -9.09
C LEU A 145 7.83 11.97 -8.37
N CYS A 146 7.82 11.88 -7.04
CA CYS A 146 6.78 12.40 -6.17
C CYS A 146 6.35 13.85 -6.43
N PRO A 147 7.25 14.83 -6.71
CA PRO A 147 6.87 16.24 -6.87
C PRO A 147 5.84 16.50 -7.97
N TRP A 148 5.85 15.72 -9.05
CA TRP A 148 4.97 15.90 -10.21
C TRP A 148 4.00 14.73 -10.43
N PHE A 149 4.28 13.57 -9.84
CA PHE A 149 3.55 12.34 -10.14
C PHE A 149 2.07 12.37 -9.74
N ILE A 150 1.72 12.96 -8.59
CA ILE A 150 0.32 12.97 -8.12
C ILE A 150 -0.57 13.75 -9.08
N GLY A 151 -0.19 14.98 -9.42
CA GLY A 151 -0.92 15.80 -10.37
C GLY A 151 -1.00 15.14 -11.76
N PHE A 152 0.06 14.46 -12.19
CA PHE A 152 0.06 13.73 -13.44
C PHE A 152 -0.86 12.49 -13.40
N TYR A 153 -0.86 11.73 -12.30
CA TYR A 153 -1.72 10.55 -12.14
C TYR A 153 -3.20 10.92 -12.04
N ASP A 154 -3.54 11.98 -11.30
CA ASP A 154 -4.93 12.35 -11.05
C ASP A 154 -5.59 12.99 -12.28
N ASN A 155 -4.82 13.65 -13.15
CA ASN A 155 -5.35 14.38 -14.32
C ASN A 155 -5.27 13.60 -15.64
N TYR A 156 -4.53 12.48 -15.71
CA TYR A 156 -4.32 11.72 -16.93
C TYR A 156 -4.61 10.24 -16.75
N HIS A 157 -5.07 9.57 -17.81
CA HIS A 157 -5.26 8.12 -17.79
C HIS A 157 -3.92 7.39 -17.95
N LEU A 158 -3.22 7.20 -16.84
CA LEU A 158 -1.90 6.56 -16.83
C LEU A 158 -1.97 5.05 -16.60
N LYS A 159 -0.91 4.36 -17.05
CA LYS A 159 -0.70 2.92 -16.83
C LYS A 159 0.18 2.59 -15.61
N PHE A 160 0.23 3.48 -14.62
CA PHE A 160 0.91 3.23 -13.35
C PHE A 160 -0.03 2.56 -12.33
N GLU A 161 0.57 1.85 -11.38
CA GLU A 161 -0.11 1.28 -10.22
C GLU A 161 -0.55 2.39 -9.25
N GLU A 162 -1.76 2.29 -8.71
CA GLU A 162 -2.28 3.28 -7.77
C GLU A 162 -1.46 3.34 -6.47
N THR A 163 -0.79 2.24 -6.11
CA THR A 163 0.13 2.20 -4.97
C THR A 163 1.17 3.31 -5.05
N TRP A 164 1.66 3.67 -6.25
CA TRP A 164 2.64 4.74 -6.40
C TRP A 164 2.04 6.08 -6.04
N ARG A 165 0.81 6.34 -6.50
CA ARG A 165 0.10 7.59 -6.21
C ARG A 165 -0.25 7.69 -4.73
N ASP A 166 -0.69 6.58 -4.14
CA ASP A 166 -1.00 6.49 -2.72
C ASP A 166 0.25 6.75 -1.87
N THR A 167 1.38 6.10 -2.16
CA THR A 167 2.64 6.33 -1.45
C THR A 167 3.15 7.75 -1.61
N CYS A 168 3.13 8.31 -2.83
CA CYS A 168 3.50 9.72 -3.07
C CYS A 168 2.68 10.68 -2.20
N SER A 169 1.37 10.44 -2.07
CA SER A 169 0.51 11.29 -1.24
C SER A 169 0.88 11.29 0.25
N LEU A 170 1.45 10.19 0.73
CA LEU A 170 1.95 10.05 2.10
C LEU A 170 3.34 10.69 2.29
N LEU A 171 4.15 10.71 1.23
CA LEU A 171 5.50 11.30 1.24
C LEU A 171 5.47 12.83 1.30
N ILE A 172 4.49 13.46 0.65
CA ILE A 172 4.31 14.92 0.67
C ILE A 172 3.45 15.43 1.83
N ALA A 173 2.95 14.53 2.68
CA ALA A 173 2.14 14.92 3.82
C ALA A 173 2.95 15.83 4.76
N PRO A 174 2.31 16.82 5.43
CA PRO A 174 3.01 17.69 6.37
C PRO A 174 3.71 16.89 7.47
N LYS A 175 4.92 17.31 7.86
CA LYS A 175 5.65 16.70 8.98
C LYS A 175 4.87 16.89 10.29
N LEU A 176 4.98 15.90 11.18
CA LEU A 176 4.46 16.01 12.53
C LEU A 176 5.16 17.13 13.31
N LYS A 177 4.42 17.79 14.20
CA LYS A 177 4.93 18.83 15.10
C LYS A 177 4.72 18.44 16.57
N GLY A 178 5.56 18.94 17.46
CA GLY A 178 5.35 18.87 18.91
C GLY A 178 5.82 17.55 19.56
N ALA A 179 5.07 17.00 20.51
CA ALA A 179 5.53 15.82 21.29
C ALA A 179 5.83 14.58 20.42
N ARG A 180 5.03 14.38 19.36
CA ARG A 180 5.21 13.27 18.40
C ARG A 180 6.48 13.42 17.55
N GLU A 181 6.92 14.65 17.32
CA GLU A 181 8.16 14.96 16.60
C GLU A 181 9.39 14.40 17.32
N LYS A 182 9.41 14.45 18.67
CA LYS A 182 10.51 13.89 19.47
C LYS A 182 10.61 12.37 19.35
N GLN A 183 9.46 11.68 19.33
CA GLN A 183 9.42 10.23 19.15
C GLN A 183 9.92 9.83 17.75
N VAL A 184 9.42 10.52 16.72
CA VAL A 184 9.85 10.36 15.33
C VAL A 184 11.35 10.60 15.19
N ALA A 185 11.88 11.67 15.79
CA ALA A 185 13.30 12.01 15.71
C ALA A 185 14.21 10.87 16.21
N ASN A 186 13.80 10.13 17.24
CA ASN A 186 14.56 8.97 17.72
C ASN A 186 14.51 7.80 16.74
N MET A 187 13.36 7.55 16.10
CA MET A 187 13.22 6.51 15.08
C MET A 187 14.00 6.81 13.80
N LEU A 188 14.22 8.09 13.49
CA LEU A 188 14.97 8.52 12.32
C LEU A 188 16.49 8.36 12.48
N LYS A 189 17.03 8.41 13.70
CA LYS A 189 18.49 8.37 13.93
C LYS A 189 19.22 7.23 13.20
N PRO A 190 18.77 5.96 13.26
CA PRO A 190 19.46 4.87 12.56
C PRO A 190 19.44 5.04 11.03
N LEU A 191 18.36 5.60 10.47
CA LEU A 191 18.25 5.87 9.05
C LEU A 191 19.14 7.04 8.64
N GLU A 192 19.16 8.11 9.42
CA GLU A 192 20.03 9.27 9.16
C GLU A 192 21.51 8.88 9.22
N GLN A 193 21.89 8.00 10.16
CA GLN A 193 23.24 7.44 10.25
C GLN A 193 23.57 6.57 9.04
N ALA A 194 22.68 5.67 8.65
CA ALA A 194 22.88 4.81 7.48
C ALA A 194 22.99 5.60 6.16
N MET A 195 22.28 6.73 6.04
CA MET A 195 22.34 7.61 4.89
C MET A 195 23.46 8.66 4.94
N GLY A 196 24.15 8.83 6.08
CA GLY A 196 25.12 9.91 6.29
C GLY A 196 24.51 11.33 6.31
N GLY A 197 23.19 11.45 6.47
CA GLY A 197 22.49 12.71 6.27
C GLY A 197 20.99 12.65 6.55
N LYS A 198 20.29 13.75 6.27
CA LYS A 198 18.85 13.91 6.54
C LYS A 198 18.08 14.24 5.29
N VAL A 199 16.84 13.76 5.19
CA VAL A 199 15.95 14.10 4.09
C VAL A 199 15.36 15.49 4.34
N VAL A 200 15.53 16.38 3.36
CA VAL A 200 14.95 17.72 3.34
C VAL A 200 14.10 17.89 2.08
N VAL A 201 13.03 18.68 2.20
CA VAL A 201 12.09 18.96 1.10
C VAL A 201 12.06 20.48 0.92
N ASP A 202 12.13 20.96 -0.31
CA ASP A 202 11.98 22.39 -0.60
C ASP A 202 10.50 22.80 -0.74
N ASP A 203 10.27 24.10 -0.95
CA ASP A 203 8.92 24.66 -1.09
C ASP A 203 8.18 24.19 -2.35
N LEU A 204 8.92 23.67 -3.34
CA LEU A 204 8.38 23.09 -4.57
C LEU A 204 8.09 21.58 -4.42
N GLY A 205 8.35 21.01 -3.24
CA GLY A 205 8.13 19.60 -2.95
C GLY A 205 9.26 18.67 -3.43
N ASN A 206 10.39 19.20 -3.91
CA ASN A 206 11.52 18.37 -4.32
C ASN A 206 12.28 17.86 -3.11
N PHE A 207 12.68 16.59 -3.17
CA PHE A 207 13.42 15.92 -2.12
C PHE A 207 14.93 16.03 -2.33
N TYR A 208 15.66 16.16 -1.24
CA TYR A 208 17.12 16.21 -1.22
C TYR A 208 17.66 15.47 0.00
N LEU A 209 18.89 14.98 -0.11
CA LEU A 209 19.67 14.47 1.00
C LEU A 209 20.64 15.56 1.46
N GLN A 210 20.46 16.04 2.69
CA GLN A 210 21.41 16.93 3.36
C GLN A 210 22.49 16.07 4.01
N VAL A 211 23.62 15.93 3.32
CA VAL A 211 24.78 15.15 3.78
C VAL A 211 25.60 16.00 4.76
N THR A 212 26.08 15.37 5.83
CA THR A 212 26.88 16.05 6.86
C THR A 212 28.26 16.40 6.29
N GLY A 213 28.55 17.68 6.13
CA GLY A 213 29.86 18.15 5.63
C GLY A 213 29.96 18.31 4.11
N GLU A 214 29.08 17.71 3.32
CA GLU A 214 29.10 17.78 1.84
C GLU A 214 27.99 18.67 1.24
N GLY A 215 26.98 19.03 2.05
CA GLY A 215 25.90 19.92 1.61
C GLY A 215 24.66 19.18 1.13
N LYS A 216 23.87 19.85 0.30
CA LYS A 216 22.55 19.40 -0.15
C LYS A 216 22.68 18.73 -1.51
N LEU A 217 22.24 17.48 -1.63
CA LEU A 217 22.27 16.69 -2.86
C LEU A 217 20.84 16.41 -3.35
N GLU A 218 20.55 16.69 -4.62
CA GLU A 218 19.28 16.35 -5.25
C GLU A 218 19.04 14.84 -5.21
N MET A 219 17.81 14.42 -4.87
CA MET A 219 17.50 12.99 -4.76
C MET A 219 17.85 12.17 -6.02
N PRO A 220 17.70 12.67 -7.27
CA PRO A 220 18.18 11.96 -8.46
C PRO A 220 19.67 11.60 -8.48
N LEU A 221 20.53 12.37 -7.79
CA LEU A 221 21.97 12.16 -7.71
C LEU A 221 22.37 11.19 -6.57
N VAL A 222 21.42 10.81 -5.72
CA VAL A 222 21.61 9.87 -4.61
C VAL A 222 21.47 8.43 -5.11
N ALA A 223 22.31 7.52 -4.61
CA ALA A 223 22.24 6.09 -4.90
C ALA A 223 20.88 5.48 -4.50
N GLU A 224 20.32 4.57 -5.31
CA GLU A 224 18.94 4.11 -5.14
C GLU A 224 18.65 3.48 -3.77
N GLY A 225 19.58 2.71 -3.21
CA GLY A 225 19.43 2.16 -1.85
C GLY A 225 19.26 3.22 -0.79
N LEU A 226 20.05 4.31 -0.86
CA LEU A 226 19.89 5.46 0.01
C LEU A 226 18.56 6.18 -0.24
N ARG A 227 18.07 6.23 -1.50
CA ARG A 227 16.74 6.79 -1.81
C ARG A 227 15.61 5.97 -1.18
N LYS A 228 15.74 4.64 -1.09
CA LYS A 228 14.76 3.79 -0.38
C LYS A 228 14.76 4.07 1.13
N LEU A 229 15.94 4.17 1.74
CA LEU A 229 16.06 4.58 3.15
C LEU A 229 15.49 5.98 3.38
N ALA A 230 15.74 6.91 2.46
CA ALA A 230 15.18 8.25 2.50
C ALA A 230 13.65 8.23 2.39
N MET A 231 13.09 7.36 1.55
CA MET A 231 11.65 7.19 1.39
C MET A 231 11.01 6.68 2.69
N LEU A 232 11.64 5.69 3.34
CA LEU A 232 11.21 5.20 4.65
C LEU A 232 11.31 6.28 5.73
N ALA A 233 12.43 7.00 5.78
CA ALA A 233 12.63 8.11 6.70
C ALA A 233 11.56 9.19 6.51
N GLN A 234 11.19 9.50 5.26
CA GLN A 234 10.14 10.45 4.98
C GLN A 234 8.77 9.96 5.49
N LEU A 235 8.38 8.71 5.24
CA LEU A 235 7.13 8.13 5.75
C LEU A 235 7.07 8.10 7.29
N ILE A 236 8.21 7.91 7.97
CA ILE A 236 8.28 8.04 9.43
C ILE A 236 8.12 9.50 9.85
N SER A 237 8.76 10.44 9.13
CA SER A 237 8.75 11.86 9.45
C SER A 237 7.36 12.51 9.33
N THR A 238 6.53 12.02 8.40
CA THR A 238 5.15 12.51 8.23
C THR A 238 4.19 11.91 9.24
N GLY A 239 4.65 11.02 10.13
CA GLY A 239 3.79 10.35 11.11
C GLY A 239 2.90 9.26 10.54
N THR A 240 2.98 9.06 9.22
CA THR A 240 2.26 8.07 8.44
C THR A 240 2.34 6.70 9.14
N LEU A 241 3.55 6.19 9.36
CA LEU A 241 3.72 4.87 10.00
C LEU A 241 3.31 4.79 11.50
N LEU A 242 3.03 5.91 12.16
CA LEU A 242 2.49 5.93 13.53
C LEU A 242 0.95 5.87 13.53
N GLU A 243 0.32 6.51 12.56
CA GLU A 243 -1.14 6.65 12.48
C GLU A 243 -1.80 5.50 11.69
N GLN A 244 -1.07 4.89 10.76
CA GLN A 244 -1.56 3.80 9.92
C GLN A 244 -1.45 2.41 10.56
N GLY A 245 -2.15 1.45 9.95
CA GLY A 245 -2.39 0.13 10.55
C GLY A 245 -1.43 -0.94 10.09
N TYR A 246 -0.87 -0.78 8.88
CA TYR A 246 -0.10 -1.81 8.19
C TYR A 246 0.92 -1.16 7.26
N LEU A 247 2.12 -1.74 7.17
CA LEU A 247 3.11 -1.45 6.14
C LEU A 247 3.34 -2.72 5.32
N PHE A 248 2.88 -2.72 4.08
CA PHE A 248 3.17 -3.77 3.10
C PHE A 248 4.42 -3.37 2.32
N TRP A 249 5.54 -4.02 2.61
CA TRP A 249 6.83 -3.74 1.96
C TRP A 249 7.13 -4.82 0.91
N ASP A 250 7.16 -4.41 -0.35
CA ASP A 250 7.46 -5.27 -1.49
C ASP A 250 8.98 -5.25 -1.79
N GLU A 251 9.58 -6.45 -1.88
CA GLU A 251 11.02 -6.67 -2.07
C GLU A 251 11.94 -5.75 -1.24
N PRO A 252 11.89 -5.83 0.11
CA PRO A 252 12.77 -5.06 0.97
C PRO A 252 14.26 -5.31 0.72
N GLU A 253 14.63 -6.48 0.21
CA GLU A 253 16.01 -6.87 -0.11
C GLU A 253 16.57 -6.18 -1.36
N THR A 254 15.72 -5.68 -2.25
CA THR A 254 16.16 -5.15 -3.54
C THR A 254 16.85 -3.79 -3.36
N ASN A 255 18.04 -3.62 -3.94
CA ASN A 255 18.81 -2.37 -3.96
C ASN A 255 19.21 -1.79 -2.59
N LEU A 256 19.14 -2.57 -1.50
CA LEU A 256 19.67 -2.20 -0.17
C LEU A 256 21.07 -2.78 0.08
#